data_AF-A0A520Y024-F1
#
_entry.id   AF-A0A520Y024-F1
#
_cell.length_a   1.000
_cell.length_b   1.000
_cell.length_c   1.000
_cell.angle_alpha   90.00
_cell.angle_beta   90.00
_cell.angle_gamma   90.00
#
_symmetry.space_group_name_H-M   'P 1'
#
loop_
_entity.id
_entity.type
_entity.pdbx_description
1 polymer ?
#
loop_
_entity_poly.entity_id
_entity_poly.type
_entity_poly.pdbx_seq_one_letter_code
_entity_poly.pdbx_strand_id
1 'polypeptide(L)'
;MPSPWPTSGTWRTSCTGTMTGGTRAGRGRRPWALAGRSARGCSGSSTSRVSSGLDSLGLVKPETYQRFTEHVRSWAVADPDVIGLVAVGSMAERDRSPDEWSDHDFWVVAGAEAVAAIRDDPSWLPDDDRIILVYDETEHGRNVIYDDGHLIEFAVFAHEELEITRANDYRVLVDKADLETRMAAIVRASARHDVDEATIFGRFVGQMVIGLTRYGRGELLSADSMIRKWALENLLTLIGRILPPETDTRLDNLDPRRRFEAAFPVLGERLNDAATLSGAAAVMIDIAEEHLAGVPSNTEAVRATLRNLLARAARAHDPDN
;
A
#
# COMPACT_ATOMS: atom_id res chain seq x y z
N MET A 1 -2.17 18.12 -19.51
CA MET A 1 -2.92 18.30 -18.24
C MET A 1 -2.35 17.29 -17.24
N PRO A 2 -1.90 17.69 -16.04
CA PRO A 2 -1.25 16.79 -15.11
C PRO A 2 -2.24 15.82 -14.45
N SER A 3 -1.78 14.59 -14.20
CA SER A 3 -2.51 13.49 -13.55
C SER A 3 -2.90 13.83 -12.10
N PRO A 4 -4.08 13.44 -11.60
CA PRO A 4 -4.58 13.85 -10.27
C PRO A 4 -4.19 12.91 -9.11
N TRP A 5 -3.19 12.04 -9.26
CA TRP A 5 -2.75 11.16 -8.16
C TRP A 5 -1.36 11.56 -7.65
N PRO A 6 -1.17 11.68 -6.33
CA PRO A 6 0.11 12.09 -5.76
C PRO A 6 1.15 10.99 -6.01
N THR A 7 2.17 11.34 -6.77
CA THR A 7 3.42 10.58 -6.80
C THR A 7 4.15 10.88 -5.49
N SER A 8 4.69 9.85 -4.86
CA SER A 8 5.57 9.96 -3.70
C SER A 8 6.63 11.04 -3.95
N GLY A 9 6.49 12.14 -3.23
CA GLY A 9 7.34 13.32 -3.38
C GLY A 9 8.74 13.04 -2.86
N THR A 10 9.71 12.92 -3.78
CA THR A 10 11.10 13.24 -3.47
C THR A 10 11.19 14.73 -3.15
N TRP A 11 11.19 15.08 -1.87
CA TRP A 11 11.48 16.45 -1.45
C TRP A 11 12.99 16.72 -1.58
N ARG A 12 13.34 17.58 -2.55
CA ARG A 12 14.65 18.24 -2.60
C ARG A 12 14.77 19.17 -1.39
N THR A 13 15.70 18.89 -0.50
CA THR A 13 16.23 19.89 0.43
C THR A 13 17.06 20.92 -0.34
N SER A 14 16.51 22.10 -0.60
CA SER A 14 17.30 23.28 -0.97
C SER A 14 17.42 24.20 0.24
N CYS A 15 18.47 24.01 1.05
CA CYS A 15 18.90 25.00 2.01
C CYS A 15 19.75 26.07 1.30
N THR A 16 19.15 27.18 0.88
CA THR A 16 19.90 28.41 0.57
C THR A 16 20.13 29.16 1.87
N GLY A 17 21.23 28.82 2.56
CA GLY A 17 21.79 29.61 3.65
C GLY A 17 22.85 30.56 3.12
N THR A 18 22.55 31.85 3.17
CA THR A 18 23.50 32.96 2.96
C THR A 18 24.61 32.90 4.02
N MET A 19 25.86 32.69 3.62
CA MET A 19 27.04 32.95 4.47
C MET A 19 27.75 34.23 4.00
N THR A 20 27.72 35.23 4.87
CA THR A 20 28.68 36.35 4.86
C THR A 20 29.94 35.96 5.64
N GLY A 21 31.07 36.54 5.24
CA GLY A 21 32.42 36.03 5.47
C GLY A 21 32.98 36.09 6.89
N GLY A 22 34.13 35.41 7.06
CA GLY A 22 34.96 35.49 8.26
C GLY A 22 36.16 34.53 8.19
N THR A 23 37.31 35.06 7.80
CA THR A 23 38.61 34.37 7.75
C THR A 23 39.22 34.18 9.14
N ARG A 24 39.70 32.97 9.48
CA ARG A 24 41.05 32.76 10.05
C ARG A 24 41.45 31.28 10.19
N ALA A 25 42.75 31.08 10.05
CA ALA A 25 43.47 29.82 9.95
C ALA A 25 43.78 29.15 11.31
N GLY A 26 44.06 27.83 11.28
CA GLY A 26 45.02 27.24 12.23
C GLY A 26 44.80 25.78 12.65
N ARG A 27 45.56 24.88 12.01
CA ARG A 27 46.25 23.68 12.55
C ARG A 27 45.44 22.60 13.31
N GLY A 28 45.50 21.35 12.83
CA GLY A 28 45.37 20.20 13.74
C GLY A 28 45.17 18.80 13.15
N ARG A 29 46.29 18.15 12.79
CA ARG A 29 46.57 16.69 12.95
C ARG A 29 45.91 15.65 12.00
N ARG A 30 46.73 14.61 11.78
CA ARG A 30 46.78 13.55 10.76
C ARG A 30 45.71 12.44 10.89
N PRO A 31 45.47 11.64 9.83
CA PRO A 31 44.54 10.51 9.83
C PRO A 31 45.18 9.26 10.46
N TRP A 32 44.39 8.48 11.20
CA TRP A 32 44.80 7.17 11.68
C TRP A 32 44.32 6.08 10.73
N ALA A 33 45.30 5.34 10.24
CA ALA A 33 45.14 4.16 9.42
C ALA A 33 44.78 2.93 10.27
N LEU A 34 44.22 1.95 9.57
CA LEU A 34 43.99 0.57 9.98
C LEU A 34 45.19 -0.04 10.72
N ALA A 35 44.93 -0.65 11.86
CA ALA A 35 45.82 -1.62 12.48
C ALA A 35 45.00 -2.82 12.96
N GLY A 36 45.15 -3.93 12.23
CA GLY A 36 44.65 -5.22 12.65
C GLY A 36 45.36 -5.70 13.92
N ARG A 37 44.61 -6.34 14.81
CA ARG A 37 45.16 -7.24 15.81
C ARG A 37 44.31 -8.49 15.86
N SER A 38 44.99 -9.61 15.64
CA SER A 38 44.55 -10.95 15.98
C SER A 38 44.38 -11.08 17.50
N ALA A 39 43.29 -11.68 17.95
CA ALA A 39 43.22 -12.38 19.23
C ALA A 39 42.62 -13.75 18.99
N ARG A 40 43.41 -14.79 19.30
CA ARG A 40 42.99 -16.19 19.29
C ARG A 40 42.24 -16.47 20.60
N GLY A 41 41.16 -17.24 20.48
CA GLY A 41 40.82 -18.32 21.40
C GLY A 41 40.27 -17.92 22.77
N CYS A 42 38.94 -17.83 22.86
CA CYS A 42 38.20 -18.36 24.00
C CYS A 42 37.07 -19.25 23.46
N SER A 43 37.24 -20.55 23.65
CA SER A 43 36.21 -21.57 23.47
C SER A 43 35.10 -21.33 24.48
N GLY A 44 33.94 -20.91 23.99
CA GLY A 44 32.69 -20.84 24.72
C GLY A 44 31.57 -21.05 23.73
N SER A 45 31.23 -22.32 23.48
CA SER A 45 30.07 -22.69 22.69
C SER A 45 28.81 -22.35 23.49
N SER A 46 28.35 -21.11 23.39
CA SER A 46 26.94 -20.78 23.57
C SER A 46 26.37 -20.41 22.21
N THR A 47 26.11 -21.42 21.39
CA THR A 47 25.05 -21.32 20.39
C THR A 47 23.73 -21.14 21.16
N SER A 48 23.45 -19.91 21.57
CA SER A 48 22.14 -19.50 22.06
C SER A 48 21.18 -19.58 20.88
N ARG A 49 20.64 -20.78 20.67
CA ARG A 49 19.27 -21.06 20.26
C ARG A 49 18.57 -19.93 19.48
N VAL A 50 19.03 -19.65 18.25
CA VAL A 50 18.19 -19.03 17.20
C VAL A 50 17.35 -20.14 16.56
N SER A 51 16.71 -20.96 17.39
CA SER A 51 16.00 -22.16 16.96
C SER A 51 14.78 -22.35 17.84
N SER A 52 13.80 -21.46 17.64
CA SER A 52 12.38 -21.66 18.00
C SER A 52 11.47 -20.49 17.55
N GLY A 53 12.00 -19.35 17.10
CA GLY A 53 11.20 -18.16 16.77
C GLY A 53 10.59 -18.12 15.36
N LEU A 54 10.99 -19.01 14.45
CA LEU A 54 10.43 -19.05 13.09
C LEU A 54 9.11 -19.84 13.00
N ASP A 55 8.84 -20.76 13.95
CA ASP A 55 7.56 -21.45 14.04
C ASP A 55 6.45 -20.57 14.67
N SER A 56 6.83 -19.38 15.16
CA SER A 56 5.94 -18.34 15.69
C SER A 56 5.92 -17.05 14.85
N LEU A 57 6.73 -16.99 13.78
CA LEU A 57 6.68 -15.90 12.82
C LEU A 57 5.53 -16.20 11.87
N GLY A 58 4.41 -15.53 12.13
CA GLY A 58 3.23 -15.63 11.31
C GLY A 58 2.03 -16.13 12.10
N LEU A 59 0.91 -15.46 11.81
CA LEU A 59 -0.45 -15.86 12.11
C LEU A 59 -0.92 -15.40 13.48
N VAL A 60 -1.43 -14.15 13.50
CA VAL A 60 -2.24 -13.65 14.59
C VAL A 60 -3.49 -14.53 14.65
N LYS A 61 -3.54 -15.42 15.64
CA LYS A 61 -4.73 -16.26 15.85
C LYS A 61 -5.94 -15.35 16.03
N PRO A 62 -7.15 -15.74 15.57
CA PRO A 62 -8.35 -14.92 15.72
C PRO A 62 -8.59 -14.44 17.16
N GLU A 63 -8.29 -15.28 18.16
CA GLU A 63 -8.38 -14.91 19.58
C GLU A 63 -7.38 -13.83 19.99
N THR A 64 -6.16 -13.87 19.46
CA THR A 64 -5.13 -12.84 19.67
C THR A 64 -5.55 -11.53 19.02
N TYR A 65 -6.12 -11.60 17.81
CA TYR A 65 -6.63 -10.44 17.09
C TYR A 65 -7.73 -9.73 17.89
N GLN A 66 -8.74 -10.48 18.34
CA GLN A 66 -9.84 -9.92 19.11
C GLN A 66 -9.40 -9.36 20.48
N ARG A 67 -8.42 -10.01 21.13
CA ARG A 67 -7.84 -9.49 22.38
C ARG A 67 -7.13 -8.16 22.17
N PHE A 68 -6.36 -8.03 21.09
CA PHE A 68 -5.72 -6.78 20.71
C PHE A 68 -6.77 -5.68 20.47
N THR A 69 -7.77 -5.98 19.64
CA THR A 69 -8.87 -5.06 19.34
C THR A 69 -9.57 -4.57 20.61
N GLU A 70 -9.91 -5.47 21.54
CA GLU A 70 -10.59 -5.09 22.79
C GLU A 70 -9.67 -4.31 23.74
N HIS A 71 -8.36 -4.58 23.74
CA HIS A 71 -7.40 -3.79 24.52
C HIS A 71 -7.37 -2.34 24.04
N VAL A 72 -7.18 -2.13 22.74
CA VAL A 72 -7.15 -0.78 22.13
C VAL A 72 -8.48 -0.05 22.34
N ARG A 73 -9.60 -0.76 22.20
CA ARG A 73 -10.92 -0.20 22.50
C ARG A 73 -11.05 0.21 23.97
N SER A 74 -10.62 -0.65 24.90
CA SER A 74 -10.68 -0.36 26.34
C SER A 74 -9.83 0.86 26.70
N TRP A 75 -8.63 0.97 26.12
CA TRP A 75 -7.77 2.15 26.25
C TRP A 75 -8.48 3.41 25.74
N ALA A 76 -9.03 3.38 24.52
CA ALA A 76 -9.73 4.52 23.92
C ALA A 76 -10.98 4.97 24.70
N VAL A 77 -11.67 4.03 25.37
CA VAL A 77 -12.78 4.36 26.28
C VAL A 77 -12.27 5.09 27.52
N ALA A 78 -11.16 4.63 28.11
CA ALA A 78 -10.62 5.14 29.37
C ALA A 78 -9.90 6.48 29.22
N ASP A 79 -9.26 6.71 28.07
CA ASP A 79 -8.49 7.93 27.82
C ASP A 79 -9.43 9.13 27.58
N PRO A 80 -9.33 10.22 28.37
CA PRO A 80 -10.20 11.37 28.25
C PRO A 80 -9.93 12.21 27.00
N ASP A 81 -8.72 12.14 26.43
CA ASP A 81 -8.33 12.92 25.26
C ASP A 81 -8.69 12.21 23.95
N VAL A 82 -8.97 10.91 24.00
CA VAL A 82 -9.51 10.14 22.88
C VAL A 82 -11.02 10.39 22.74
N ILE A 83 -11.43 10.87 21.58
CA ILE A 83 -12.82 11.13 21.20
C ILE A 83 -13.45 9.91 20.53
N GLY A 84 -12.67 9.12 19.81
CA GLY A 84 -13.16 7.87 19.29
C GLY A 84 -12.13 6.99 18.62
N LEU A 85 -12.59 5.80 18.28
CA LEU A 85 -11.79 4.75 17.67
C LEU A 85 -12.60 4.17 16.52
N VAL A 86 -12.03 4.20 15.32
CA VAL A 86 -12.69 3.74 14.09
C VAL A 86 -11.84 2.63 13.50
N ALA A 87 -12.35 1.41 13.50
CA ALA A 87 -11.75 0.33 12.73
C ALA A 87 -12.01 0.56 11.24
N VAL A 88 -10.98 0.39 10.41
CA VAL A 88 -11.08 0.48 8.95
C VAL A 88 -10.52 -0.81 8.33
N GLY A 89 -10.50 -0.90 6.99
CA GLY A 89 -9.93 -2.05 6.30
C GLY A 89 -10.56 -3.39 6.74
N SER A 90 -9.72 -4.38 7.06
CA SER A 90 -10.16 -5.71 7.53
C SER A 90 -10.80 -5.65 8.92
N MET A 91 -10.30 -4.77 9.79
CA MET A 91 -10.73 -4.63 11.18
C MET A 91 -12.18 -4.16 11.33
N ALA A 92 -12.71 -3.52 10.28
CA ALA A 92 -14.10 -3.09 10.21
C ALA A 92 -15.11 -4.26 10.27
N GLU A 93 -14.71 -5.50 9.95
CA GLU A 93 -15.56 -6.71 10.05
C GLU A 93 -16.90 -6.59 9.32
N ARG A 94 -16.93 -5.94 8.15
CA ARG A 94 -18.18 -5.70 7.40
C ARG A 94 -18.58 -6.90 6.54
N ASP A 95 -17.80 -7.16 5.50
CA ASP A 95 -18.08 -8.25 4.56
C ASP A 95 -17.11 -9.43 4.70
N ARG A 96 -16.14 -9.30 5.61
CA ARG A 96 -15.19 -10.37 5.96
C ARG A 96 -14.75 -10.21 7.41
N SER A 97 -14.43 -11.33 8.03
CA SER A 97 -13.72 -11.33 9.31
C SER A 97 -12.21 -11.28 9.09
N PRO A 98 -11.45 -10.62 9.96
CA PRO A 98 -9.99 -10.75 10.00
C PRO A 98 -9.58 -12.22 10.06
N ASP A 99 -8.54 -12.54 9.31
CA ASP A 99 -7.89 -13.83 9.28
C ASP A 99 -6.45 -13.71 9.80
N GLU A 100 -5.71 -14.81 9.71
CA GLU A 100 -4.32 -14.89 10.17
C GLU A 100 -3.34 -13.99 9.40
N TRP A 101 -3.75 -13.44 8.25
CA TRP A 101 -2.96 -12.54 7.41
C TRP A 101 -3.36 -11.07 7.59
N SER A 102 -4.36 -10.80 8.44
CA SER A 102 -4.88 -9.46 8.66
C SER A 102 -3.99 -8.69 9.63
N ASP A 103 -3.72 -7.44 9.27
CA ASP A 103 -3.21 -6.38 10.14
C ASP A 103 -4.33 -5.80 11.01
N HIS A 104 -3.95 -5.01 12.03
CA HIS A 104 -4.87 -4.07 12.63
C HIS A 104 -4.73 -2.71 11.95
N ASP A 105 -5.83 -2.21 11.40
CA ASP A 105 -5.91 -0.92 10.74
C ASP A 105 -7.06 -0.11 11.35
N PHE A 106 -6.72 0.98 12.05
CA PHE A 106 -7.69 1.81 12.74
C PHE A 106 -7.28 3.26 12.89
N TRP A 107 -8.27 4.13 13.10
CA TRP A 107 -8.07 5.54 13.35
C TRP A 107 -8.42 5.89 14.79
N VAL A 108 -7.56 6.68 15.42
CA VAL A 108 -7.83 7.33 16.70
C VAL A 108 -8.21 8.77 16.41
N VAL A 109 -9.40 9.17 16.86
CA VAL A 109 -9.83 10.58 16.83
C VAL A 109 -9.60 11.14 18.23
N ALA A 110 -8.82 12.19 18.35
CA ALA A 110 -8.43 12.77 19.63
C ALA A 110 -8.58 14.29 19.66
N GLY A 111 -8.52 14.88 20.86
CA GLY A 111 -8.35 16.31 21.01
C GLY A 111 -7.02 16.77 20.39
N ALA A 112 -7.01 17.94 19.75
CA ALA A 112 -5.87 18.42 18.96
C ALA A 112 -4.54 18.43 19.73
N GLU A 113 -4.57 18.72 21.03
CA GLU A 113 -3.36 18.76 21.88
C GLU A 113 -2.78 17.37 22.17
N ALA A 114 -3.60 16.31 22.12
CA ALA A 114 -3.19 14.94 22.41
C ALA A 114 -2.71 14.15 21.18
N VAL A 115 -3.01 14.63 19.96
CA VAL A 115 -2.71 13.92 18.70
C VAL A 115 -1.25 13.51 18.62
N ALA A 116 -0.32 14.44 18.84
CA ALA A 116 1.11 14.16 18.73
C ALA A 116 1.58 13.15 19.78
N ALA A 117 1.09 13.27 21.02
CA ALA A 117 1.48 12.36 22.10
C ALA A 117 1.03 10.92 21.82
N ILE A 118 -0.22 10.73 21.42
CA ILE A 118 -0.77 9.40 21.08
C ILE A 118 -0.08 8.81 19.86
N ARG A 119 0.21 9.64 18.85
CA ARG A 119 0.83 9.20 17.60
C ARG A 119 2.31 8.83 17.79
N ASP A 120 3.05 9.61 18.55
CA ASP A 120 4.52 9.51 18.58
C ASP A 120 5.03 8.52 19.65
N ASP A 121 4.19 8.16 20.62
CA ASP A 121 4.50 7.15 21.64
C ASP A 121 3.52 5.96 21.56
N PRO A 122 3.91 4.83 20.96
CA PRO A 122 3.05 3.67 20.81
C PRO A 122 2.97 2.79 22.08
N SER A 123 3.49 3.23 23.23
CA SER A 123 3.48 2.45 24.49
C SER A 123 2.08 2.16 25.03
N TRP A 124 1.03 2.77 24.46
CA TRP A 124 -0.36 2.48 24.81
C TRP A 124 -0.91 1.23 24.08
N LEU A 125 -0.18 0.72 23.08
CA LEU A 125 -0.50 -0.54 22.44
C LEU A 125 -0.20 -1.73 23.39
N PRO A 126 -0.93 -2.85 23.27
CA PRO A 126 -0.68 -4.03 24.09
C PRO A 126 0.68 -4.67 23.77
N ASP A 127 1.37 -5.19 24.79
CA ASP A 127 2.67 -5.87 24.65
C ASP A 127 3.72 -4.98 23.95
N ASP A 128 3.82 -3.71 24.33
CA ASP A 128 4.69 -2.70 23.71
C ASP A 128 6.19 -3.06 23.77
N ASP A 129 6.58 -3.91 24.74
CA ASP A 129 7.92 -4.47 24.86
C ASP A 129 8.32 -5.41 23.70
N ARG A 130 7.33 -5.88 22.92
CA ARG A 130 7.53 -6.73 21.74
C ARG A 130 7.57 -5.94 20.42
N ILE A 131 7.40 -4.62 20.46
CA ILE A 131 7.53 -3.76 19.28
C ILE A 131 8.99 -3.74 18.82
N ILE A 132 9.23 -4.13 17.57
CA ILE A 132 10.58 -4.18 16.97
C ILE A 132 10.85 -3.05 15.98
N LEU A 133 9.80 -2.42 15.44
CA LEU A 133 9.92 -1.31 14.51
C LEU A 133 8.70 -0.40 14.61
N VAL A 134 8.97 0.90 14.64
CA VAL A 134 7.98 1.98 14.54
C VAL A 134 8.47 2.94 13.47
N TYR A 135 7.60 3.34 12.55
CA TYR A 135 7.93 4.36 11.56
C TYR A 135 6.71 5.14 11.09
N ASP A 136 6.98 6.33 10.54
CA ASP A 136 5.98 7.23 10.00
C ASP A 136 5.62 6.80 8.58
N GLU A 137 4.36 6.44 8.33
CA GLU A 137 3.85 6.18 6.98
C GLU A 137 3.32 7.47 6.34
N THR A 138 2.60 8.28 7.11
CA THR A 138 2.08 9.59 6.69
C THR A 138 2.21 10.61 7.82
N GLU A 139 1.75 11.85 7.58
CA GLU A 139 1.67 12.89 8.62
C GLU A 139 0.84 12.45 9.83
N HIS A 140 -0.25 11.72 9.59
CA HIS A 140 -1.16 11.22 10.62
C HIS A 140 -0.89 9.77 11.01
N GLY A 141 -0.28 9.00 10.10
CA GLY A 141 -0.16 7.56 10.16
C GLY A 141 1.16 7.04 10.73
N ARG A 142 1.07 5.94 11.46
CA ARG A 142 2.18 5.18 12.03
C ARG A 142 2.00 3.72 11.72
N ASN A 143 3.11 3.07 11.41
CA ASN A 143 3.18 1.63 11.30
C ASN A 143 4.05 1.08 12.42
N VAL A 144 3.53 0.07 13.10
CA VAL A 144 4.18 -0.64 14.22
C VAL A 144 4.25 -2.12 13.86
N ILE A 145 5.43 -2.71 14.01
CA ILE A 145 5.67 -4.13 13.73
C ILE A 145 6.15 -4.82 15.02
N TYR A 146 5.46 -5.90 15.37
CA TYR A 146 5.81 -6.78 16.49
C TYR A 146 6.80 -7.86 16.06
N ASP A 147 7.48 -8.48 17.03
CA ASP A 147 8.46 -9.55 16.80
C ASP A 147 7.89 -10.85 16.20
N ASP A 148 6.57 -11.01 16.15
CA ASP A 148 5.85 -12.09 15.47
C ASP A 148 5.38 -11.74 14.05
N GLY A 149 5.68 -10.53 13.59
CA GLY A 149 5.29 -10.01 12.27
C GLY A 149 3.91 -9.37 12.22
N HIS A 150 3.21 -9.24 13.35
CA HIS A 150 1.94 -8.53 13.41
C HIS A 150 2.14 -7.03 13.10
N LEU A 151 1.48 -6.56 12.04
CA LEU A 151 1.47 -5.17 11.62
C LEU A 151 0.27 -4.45 12.23
N ILE A 152 0.54 -3.31 12.86
CA ILE A 152 -0.47 -2.35 13.28
C ILE A 152 -0.26 -1.08 12.46
N GLU A 153 -1.26 -0.73 11.68
CA GLU A 153 -1.38 0.56 11.02
C GLU A 153 -2.39 1.38 11.80
N PHE A 154 -1.99 2.58 12.23
CA PHE A 154 -2.94 3.50 12.82
C PHE A 154 -2.69 4.93 12.41
N ALA A 155 -3.76 5.71 12.34
CA ALA A 155 -3.68 7.14 12.13
C ALA A 155 -4.36 7.90 13.27
N VAL A 156 -3.74 8.98 13.72
CA VAL A 156 -4.31 9.85 14.76
C VAL A 156 -4.72 11.17 14.12
N PHE A 157 -6.01 11.48 14.22
CA PHE A 157 -6.60 12.70 13.68
C PHE A 157 -7.07 13.60 14.82
N ALA A 158 -6.86 14.91 14.67
CA ALA A 158 -7.65 15.86 15.45
C ALA A 158 -9.12 15.72 15.04
N HIS A 159 -10.03 16.00 15.97
CA HIS A 159 -11.46 15.88 15.72
C HIS A 159 -11.92 16.62 14.47
N GLU A 160 -11.34 17.79 14.17
CA GLU A 160 -11.70 18.65 13.04
C GLU A 160 -11.08 18.21 11.71
N GLU A 161 -10.16 17.24 11.72
CA GLU A 161 -9.36 16.85 10.55
C GLU A 161 -9.81 15.52 9.92
N LEU A 162 -10.78 14.82 10.53
CA LEU A 162 -11.18 13.48 10.10
C LEU A 162 -11.62 13.41 8.62
N GLU A 163 -12.16 14.47 8.05
CA GLU A 163 -12.67 14.48 6.66
C GLU A 163 -11.59 14.52 5.57
N ILE A 164 -10.30 14.66 5.91
CA ILE A 164 -9.22 14.71 4.91
C ILE A 164 -8.89 13.34 4.31
N THR A 165 -9.30 12.26 4.97
CA THR A 165 -8.99 10.88 4.60
C THR A 165 -10.09 10.24 3.75
N ARG A 166 -9.81 9.06 3.20
CA ARG A 166 -10.75 8.22 2.46
C ARG A 166 -10.94 6.91 3.18
N ALA A 167 -12.17 6.40 3.17
CA ALA A 167 -12.51 5.09 3.68
C ALA A 167 -13.54 4.42 2.76
N ASN A 168 -13.57 3.09 2.78
CA ASN A 168 -14.64 2.32 2.15
C ASN A 168 -15.41 1.50 3.20
N ASP A 169 -14.71 0.65 3.95
CA ASP A 169 -15.25 -0.11 5.07
C ASP A 169 -14.80 0.53 6.37
N TYR A 170 -15.73 0.69 7.30
CA TYR A 170 -15.44 1.16 8.65
C TYR A 170 -16.39 0.53 9.68
N ARG A 171 -15.97 0.57 10.94
CA ARG A 171 -16.79 0.29 12.12
C ARG A 171 -16.34 1.20 13.25
N VAL A 172 -17.23 2.03 13.77
CA VAL A 172 -16.93 2.87 14.92
C VAL A 172 -16.99 2.01 16.20
N LEU A 173 -15.85 1.88 16.89
CA LEU A 173 -15.70 1.07 18.10
C LEU A 173 -15.90 1.89 19.39
N VAL A 174 -15.53 3.18 19.33
CA VAL A 174 -15.75 4.17 20.38
C VAL A 174 -16.22 5.45 19.71
N ASP A 175 -17.34 5.99 20.17
CA ASP A 175 -17.92 7.22 19.66
C ASP A 175 -18.32 8.16 20.80
N LYS A 176 -17.57 9.26 20.96
CA LYS A 176 -17.89 10.34 21.91
C LYS A 176 -18.37 11.62 21.20
N ALA A 177 -18.45 11.63 19.87
CA ALA A 177 -18.71 12.86 19.10
C ALA A 177 -19.35 12.64 17.70
N ASP A 178 -20.31 11.73 17.59
CA ASP A 178 -21.08 11.43 16.36
C ASP A 178 -20.19 11.07 15.16
N LEU A 179 -19.16 10.25 15.42
CA LEU A 179 -18.23 9.80 14.40
C LEU A 179 -18.91 8.88 13.37
N GLU A 180 -19.94 8.13 13.77
CA GLU A 180 -20.69 7.25 12.86
C GLU A 180 -21.28 8.04 11.67
N THR A 181 -21.92 9.18 11.93
CA THR A 181 -22.49 10.04 10.88
C THR A 181 -21.40 10.61 9.96
N ARG A 182 -20.27 11.01 10.53
CA ARG A 182 -19.13 11.59 9.79
C ARG A 182 -18.45 10.56 8.90
N MET A 183 -18.20 9.36 9.43
CA MET A 183 -17.63 8.24 8.67
C MET A 183 -18.54 7.83 7.51
N ALA A 184 -19.86 7.79 7.72
CA ALA A 184 -20.81 7.54 6.63
C ALA A 184 -20.70 8.60 5.51
N ALA A 185 -20.41 9.87 5.83
CA ALA A 185 -20.17 10.91 4.84
C ALA A 185 -18.85 10.72 4.10
N ILE A 186 -17.78 10.36 4.82
CA ILE A 186 -16.44 10.08 4.24
C ILE A 186 -16.50 8.93 3.25
N VAL A 187 -17.17 7.82 3.59
CA VAL A 187 -17.33 6.67 2.67
C VAL A 187 -18.10 7.07 1.41
N ARG A 188 -19.20 7.81 1.56
CA ARG A 188 -19.97 8.31 0.40
C ARG A 188 -19.15 9.20 -0.50
N ALA A 189 -18.29 10.06 0.06
CA ALA A 189 -17.40 10.92 -0.71
C ALA A 189 -16.29 10.09 -1.40
N SER A 190 -15.75 9.10 -0.72
CA SER A 190 -14.67 8.22 -1.21
C SER A 190 -15.11 7.34 -2.38
N ALA A 191 -16.37 6.92 -2.42
CA ALA A 191 -16.93 6.11 -3.51
C ALA A 191 -17.14 6.89 -4.82
N ARG A 192 -17.04 8.22 -4.82
CA ARG A 192 -17.22 9.02 -6.04
C ARG A 192 -15.99 8.89 -6.93
N HIS A 193 -16.17 8.22 -8.06
CA HIS A 193 -15.18 8.19 -9.12
C HIS A 193 -15.57 9.12 -10.27
N ASP A 194 -15.12 10.37 -10.23
CA ASP A 194 -15.44 11.40 -11.23
C ASP A 194 -14.74 11.19 -12.60
N VAL A 195 -14.12 10.03 -12.83
CA VAL A 195 -13.38 9.73 -14.06
C VAL A 195 -14.18 8.74 -14.90
N ASP A 196 -14.50 9.13 -16.13
CA ASP A 196 -15.22 8.30 -17.09
C ASP A 196 -14.39 7.10 -17.59
N GLU A 197 -15.08 6.08 -18.11
CA GLU A 197 -14.47 4.83 -18.59
C GLU A 197 -13.51 5.04 -19.76
N ALA A 198 -13.80 5.99 -20.66
CA ALA A 198 -12.94 6.30 -21.79
C ALA A 198 -11.59 6.85 -21.31
N THR A 199 -11.60 7.71 -20.29
CA THR A 199 -10.38 8.23 -19.66
C THR A 199 -9.58 7.13 -18.97
N ILE A 200 -10.22 6.21 -18.26
CA ILE A 200 -9.54 5.08 -17.60
C ILE A 200 -8.93 4.13 -18.65
N PHE A 201 -9.66 3.85 -19.73
CA PHE A 201 -9.13 3.05 -20.83
C PHE A 201 -7.95 3.74 -21.52
N GLY A 202 -8.01 5.06 -21.72
CA GLY A 202 -6.89 5.84 -22.21
C GLY A 202 -5.64 5.72 -21.33
N ARG A 203 -5.81 5.67 -19.99
CA ARG A 203 -4.71 5.42 -19.05
C ARG A 203 -4.16 4.00 -19.18
N PHE A 204 -5.01 2.98 -19.27
CA PHE A 204 -4.59 1.60 -19.57
C PHE A 204 -3.72 1.54 -20.82
N VAL A 205 -4.20 2.07 -21.95
CA VAL A 205 -3.48 2.10 -23.22
C VAL A 205 -2.15 2.85 -23.09
N GLY A 206 -2.16 4.03 -22.44
CA GLY A 206 -0.96 4.83 -22.24
C GLY A 206 0.12 4.10 -21.44
N GLN A 207 -0.26 3.43 -20.34
CA GLN A 207 0.67 2.65 -19.53
C GLN A 207 1.20 1.42 -20.28
N MET A 208 0.36 0.75 -21.07
CA MET A 208 0.79 -0.35 -21.94
C MET A 208 1.81 0.11 -23.00
N VAL A 209 1.57 1.26 -23.64
CA VAL A 209 2.52 1.83 -24.61
C VAL A 209 3.86 2.15 -23.97
N ILE A 210 3.87 2.81 -22.81
CA ILE A 210 5.10 3.12 -22.08
C ILE A 210 5.80 1.83 -21.66
N GLY A 211 5.06 0.90 -21.05
CA GLY A 211 5.57 -0.37 -20.55
C GLY A 211 6.20 -1.23 -21.63
N LEU A 212 5.50 -1.46 -22.75
CA LEU A 212 6.02 -2.25 -23.87
C LEU A 212 7.23 -1.59 -24.54
N THR A 213 7.27 -0.25 -24.60
CA THR A 213 8.44 0.46 -25.14
C THR A 213 9.65 0.36 -24.21
N ARG A 214 9.45 0.40 -22.89
CA ARG A 214 10.52 0.17 -21.89
C ARG A 214 10.97 -1.28 -21.91
N TYR A 215 10.02 -2.22 -22.03
CA TYR A 215 10.31 -3.64 -22.20
C TYR A 215 11.22 -3.84 -23.40
N GLY A 216 10.84 -3.39 -24.60
CA GLY A 216 11.66 -3.54 -25.80
C GLY A 216 13.06 -2.88 -25.74
N ARG A 217 13.33 -1.99 -24.78
CA ARG A 217 14.66 -1.42 -24.49
C ARG A 217 15.49 -2.20 -23.48
N GLY A 218 14.91 -3.19 -22.82
CA GLY A 218 15.52 -3.94 -21.73
C GLY A 218 15.37 -3.30 -20.34
N GLU A 219 14.53 -2.27 -20.19
CA GLU A 219 14.25 -1.63 -18.90
C GLU A 219 13.20 -2.43 -18.10
N LEU A 220 13.49 -3.70 -17.82
CA LEU A 220 12.51 -4.69 -17.37
C LEU A 220 11.78 -4.31 -16.06
N LEU A 221 12.51 -3.87 -15.03
CA LEU A 221 11.90 -3.45 -13.76
C LEU A 221 10.94 -2.28 -13.93
N SER A 222 11.31 -1.35 -14.81
CA SER A 222 10.45 -0.21 -15.07
C SER A 222 9.25 -0.59 -15.93
N ALA A 223 9.43 -1.48 -16.90
CA ALA A 223 8.35 -1.99 -17.73
C ALA A 223 7.33 -2.77 -16.87
N ASP A 224 7.82 -3.55 -15.92
CA ASP A 224 6.99 -4.32 -14.98
C ASP A 224 6.03 -3.41 -14.19
N SER A 225 6.54 -2.33 -13.59
CA SER A 225 5.67 -1.35 -12.91
C SER A 225 4.63 -0.71 -13.83
N MET A 226 4.96 -0.45 -15.10
CA MET A 226 3.99 0.14 -16.04
C MET A 226 2.89 -0.86 -16.40
N ILE A 227 3.23 -2.15 -16.59
CA ILE A 227 2.29 -3.18 -17.05
C ILE A 227 1.54 -3.80 -15.86
N ARG A 228 2.26 -4.46 -14.94
CA ARG A 228 1.66 -5.26 -13.86
C ARG A 228 1.10 -4.43 -12.71
N LYS A 229 1.50 -3.16 -12.57
CA LYS A 229 0.90 -2.24 -11.60
C LYS A 229 -0.06 -1.27 -12.28
N TRP A 230 0.45 -0.33 -13.06
CA TRP A 230 -0.38 0.80 -13.51
C TRP A 230 -1.40 0.43 -14.59
N ALA A 231 -1.00 -0.33 -15.62
CA ALA A 231 -1.97 -0.78 -16.62
C ALA A 231 -2.98 -1.75 -15.99
N LEU A 232 -2.52 -2.69 -15.16
CA LEU A 232 -3.40 -3.66 -14.50
C LEU A 232 -4.47 -2.95 -13.67
N GLU A 233 -4.10 -1.99 -12.82
CA GLU A 233 -5.05 -1.21 -12.00
C GLU A 233 -6.18 -0.58 -12.85
N ASN A 234 -5.84 0.01 -14.01
CA ASN A 234 -6.84 0.60 -14.89
C ASN A 234 -7.72 -0.46 -15.58
N LEU A 235 -7.14 -1.61 -15.96
CA LEU A 235 -7.90 -2.74 -16.52
C LEU A 235 -8.91 -3.30 -15.51
N LEU A 236 -8.46 -3.61 -14.29
CA LEU A 236 -9.32 -4.15 -13.23
C LEU A 236 -10.43 -3.16 -12.85
N THR A 237 -10.11 -1.86 -12.81
CA THR A 237 -11.12 -0.81 -12.58
C THR A 237 -12.22 -0.83 -13.65
N LEU A 238 -11.87 -1.02 -14.92
CA LEU A 238 -12.86 -1.09 -16.01
C LEU A 238 -13.69 -2.37 -15.96
N ILE A 239 -13.05 -3.51 -15.69
CA ILE A 239 -13.74 -4.79 -15.53
C ILE A 239 -14.80 -4.68 -14.43
N GLY A 240 -14.42 -4.16 -13.25
CA GLY A 240 -15.34 -4.00 -12.13
C GLY A 240 -16.49 -3.00 -12.34
N ARG A 241 -16.40 -2.13 -13.36
CA ARG A 241 -17.48 -1.21 -13.74
C ARG A 241 -18.41 -1.75 -14.81
N ILE A 242 -17.85 -2.49 -15.77
CA ILE A 242 -18.56 -2.87 -17.00
C ILE A 242 -19.11 -4.29 -16.90
N LEU A 243 -18.40 -5.19 -16.24
CA LEU A 243 -18.81 -6.58 -16.12
C LEU A 243 -19.51 -6.82 -14.77
N PRO A 244 -20.60 -7.60 -14.76
CA PRO A 244 -21.09 -8.15 -13.49
C PRO A 244 -20.03 -9.12 -12.93
N PRO A 245 -19.80 -9.13 -11.60
CA PRO A 245 -18.89 -10.10 -10.99
C PRO A 245 -19.41 -11.53 -11.19
N GLU A 246 -18.48 -12.48 -11.28
CA GLU A 246 -18.79 -13.91 -11.47
C GLU A 246 -19.31 -14.55 -10.16
N THR A 247 -18.99 -13.94 -9.01
CA THR A 247 -19.47 -14.32 -7.68
C THR A 247 -20.06 -13.12 -6.93
N ASP A 248 -20.73 -13.37 -5.80
CA ASP A 248 -21.29 -12.30 -4.94
C ASP A 248 -20.21 -11.54 -4.13
N THR A 249 -18.93 -11.72 -4.45
CA THR A 249 -17.84 -11.01 -3.76
C THR A 249 -17.85 -9.53 -4.12
N ARG A 250 -17.97 -8.67 -3.11
CA ARG A 250 -17.85 -7.22 -3.30
C ARG A 250 -16.42 -6.82 -3.60
N LEU A 251 -16.22 -6.11 -4.73
CA LEU A 251 -14.96 -5.49 -5.12
C LEU A 251 -14.56 -4.35 -4.18
N ASP A 252 -13.25 -4.09 -4.13
CA ASP A 252 -12.70 -2.94 -3.44
C ASP A 252 -12.69 -1.70 -4.36
N ASN A 253 -13.28 -0.60 -3.89
CA ASN A 253 -13.35 0.65 -4.63
C ASN A 253 -12.14 1.58 -4.39
N LEU A 254 -11.24 1.26 -3.47
CA LEU A 254 -9.99 1.98 -3.25
C LEU A 254 -8.83 1.30 -3.98
N ASP A 255 -8.76 -0.04 -3.94
CA ASP A 255 -7.75 -0.82 -4.65
C ASP A 255 -8.39 -1.96 -5.47
N PRO A 256 -8.55 -1.80 -6.81
CA PRO A 256 -9.25 -2.76 -7.65
C PRO A 256 -8.54 -4.12 -7.76
N ARG A 257 -7.32 -4.27 -7.23
CA ARG A 257 -6.60 -5.54 -7.15
C ARG A 257 -7.09 -6.39 -5.98
N ARG A 258 -7.57 -5.76 -4.91
CA ARG A 258 -8.04 -6.49 -3.73
C ARG A 258 -9.34 -7.21 -4.06
N ARG A 259 -9.37 -8.52 -3.77
CA ARG A 259 -10.53 -9.41 -3.94
C ARG A 259 -10.92 -9.67 -5.40
N PHE A 260 -10.06 -9.31 -6.35
CA PHE A 260 -10.39 -9.48 -7.77
C PHE A 260 -10.58 -10.95 -8.14
N GLU A 261 -9.69 -11.84 -7.70
CA GLU A 261 -9.75 -13.29 -7.97
C GLU A 261 -10.97 -13.95 -7.32
N ALA A 262 -11.44 -13.43 -6.18
CA ALA A 262 -12.65 -13.92 -5.55
C ALA A 262 -13.91 -13.49 -6.33
N ALA A 263 -13.93 -12.27 -6.85
CA ALA A 263 -15.05 -11.74 -7.65
C ALA A 263 -15.06 -12.24 -9.11
N PHE A 264 -13.90 -12.48 -9.69
CA PHE A 264 -13.69 -12.94 -11.07
C PHE A 264 -12.65 -14.07 -11.13
N PRO A 265 -12.94 -15.27 -10.61
CA PRO A 265 -11.99 -16.37 -10.56
C PRO A 265 -11.41 -16.73 -11.94
N VAL A 266 -12.21 -16.70 -13.02
CA VAL A 266 -11.71 -17.05 -14.36
C VAL A 266 -10.73 -15.99 -14.88
N LEU A 267 -11.08 -14.69 -14.78
CA LEU A 267 -10.18 -13.62 -15.22
C LEU A 267 -8.96 -13.49 -14.31
N GLY A 268 -9.12 -13.71 -13.01
CA GLY A 268 -8.04 -13.70 -12.02
C GLY A 268 -7.00 -14.77 -12.30
N GLU A 269 -7.44 -16.01 -12.56
CA GLU A 269 -6.55 -17.12 -12.95
C GLU A 269 -5.78 -16.78 -14.24
N ARG A 270 -6.49 -16.32 -15.29
CA ARG A 270 -5.86 -15.92 -16.57
C ARG A 270 -4.76 -14.87 -16.38
N LEU A 271 -5.00 -13.87 -15.54
CA LEU A 271 -4.03 -12.79 -15.28
C LEU A 271 -2.81 -13.29 -14.48
N ASN A 272 -3.02 -14.21 -13.54
CA ASN A 272 -1.97 -14.75 -12.67
C ASN A 272 -1.09 -15.80 -13.38
N ASP A 273 -1.65 -16.56 -14.33
CA ASP A 273 -0.91 -17.57 -15.11
C ASP A 273 0.15 -16.98 -16.05
N ALA A 274 0.13 -15.67 -16.26
CA ALA A 274 1.05 -15.00 -17.17
C ALA A 274 2.49 -14.90 -16.59
N ALA A 275 3.30 -15.92 -16.86
CA ALA A 275 4.66 -16.07 -16.33
C ALA A 275 5.65 -14.99 -16.79
N THR A 276 5.52 -14.46 -18.00
CA THR A 276 6.44 -13.44 -18.54
C THR A 276 5.77 -12.07 -18.62
N LEU A 277 6.56 -10.99 -18.63
CA LEU A 277 6.02 -9.64 -18.73
C LEU A 277 5.29 -9.40 -20.06
N SER A 278 5.82 -9.92 -21.17
CA SER A 278 5.14 -9.90 -22.47
C SER A 278 3.89 -10.78 -22.48
N GLY A 279 3.89 -11.90 -21.76
CA GLY A 279 2.71 -12.74 -21.57
C GLY A 279 1.60 -11.99 -20.81
N ALA A 280 1.95 -11.30 -19.73
CA ALA A 280 0.98 -10.51 -18.96
C ALA A 280 0.39 -9.39 -19.82
N ALA A 281 1.24 -8.70 -20.59
CA ALA A 281 0.77 -7.70 -21.54
C ALA A 281 -0.17 -8.30 -22.62
N ALA A 282 0.13 -9.50 -23.12
CA ALA A 282 -0.72 -10.20 -24.08
C ALA A 282 -2.11 -10.50 -23.48
N VAL A 283 -2.14 -11.12 -22.31
CA VAL A 283 -3.40 -11.48 -21.61
C VAL A 283 -4.23 -10.23 -21.30
N MET A 284 -3.60 -9.15 -20.84
CA MET A 284 -4.29 -7.90 -20.55
C MET A 284 -4.89 -7.26 -21.81
N ILE A 285 -4.21 -7.38 -22.96
CA ILE A 285 -4.76 -6.94 -24.24
C ILE A 285 -5.92 -7.86 -24.62
N ASP A 286 -5.77 -9.19 -24.57
CA ASP A 286 -6.84 -10.15 -24.88
C ASP A 286 -8.13 -9.83 -24.10
N ILE A 287 -8.02 -9.67 -22.78
CA ILE A 287 -9.15 -9.34 -21.90
C ILE A 287 -9.79 -8.00 -22.29
N ALA A 288 -8.99 -6.98 -22.61
CA ALA A 288 -9.51 -5.69 -23.05
C ALA A 288 -10.25 -5.78 -24.40
N GLU A 289 -9.78 -6.62 -25.33
CA GLU A 289 -10.45 -6.84 -26.62
C GLU A 289 -11.77 -7.62 -26.45
N GLU A 290 -11.77 -8.65 -25.61
CA GLU A 290 -12.92 -9.51 -25.35
C GLU A 290 -14.04 -8.79 -24.61
N HIS A 291 -13.70 -8.00 -23.58
CA HIS A 291 -14.68 -7.52 -22.60
C HIS A 291 -14.93 -6.01 -22.65
N LEU A 292 -14.03 -5.21 -23.22
CA LEU A 292 -14.12 -3.74 -23.17
C LEU A 292 -14.47 -3.12 -24.53
N ALA A 293 -15.00 -3.91 -25.47
CA ALA A 293 -15.36 -3.42 -26.81
C ALA A 293 -16.43 -2.30 -26.80
N GLY A 294 -17.24 -2.23 -25.74
CA GLY A 294 -18.24 -1.18 -25.53
C GLY A 294 -17.65 0.17 -25.11
N VAL A 295 -16.38 0.22 -24.67
CA VAL A 295 -15.74 1.48 -24.29
C VAL A 295 -15.42 2.28 -25.56
N PRO A 296 -15.90 3.53 -25.72
CA PRO A 296 -15.74 4.28 -26.97
C PRO A 296 -14.30 4.43 -27.47
N SER A 297 -13.33 4.48 -26.55
CA SER A 297 -11.90 4.60 -26.87
C SER A 297 -11.25 3.27 -27.28
N ASN A 298 -11.90 2.13 -27.10
CA ASN A 298 -11.43 0.80 -27.52
C ASN A 298 -11.69 0.57 -29.01
N THR A 299 -11.01 1.35 -29.84
CA THR A 299 -11.10 1.26 -31.30
C THR A 299 -10.19 0.18 -31.85
N GLU A 300 -10.50 -0.30 -33.06
CA GLU A 300 -9.65 -1.25 -33.79
C GLU A 300 -8.22 -0.74 -33.96
N ALA A 301 -8.05 0.56 -34.24
CA ALA A 301 -6.73 1.17 -34.38
C ALA A 301 -5.90 1.10 -33.09
N VAL A 302 -6.55 1.25 -31.92
CA VAL A 302 -5.87 1.15 -30.61
C VAL A 302 -5.45 -0.29 -30.35
N ARG A 303 -6.34 -1.27 -30.57
CA ARG A 303 -6.02 -2.71 -30.42
C ARG A 303 -4.85 -3.12 -31.31
N ALA A 304 -4.94 -2.80 -32.60
CA ALA A 304 -3.89 -3.09 -33.57
C ALA A 304 -2.54 -2.45 -33.17
N THR A 305 -2.57 -1.23 -32.62
CA THR A 305 -1.35 -0.55 -32.13
C THR A 305 -0.71 -1.29 -30.97
N LEU A 306 -1.50 -1.71 -29.97
CA LEU A 306 -1.00 -2.47 -28.82
C LEU A 306 -0.41 -3.82 -29.24
N ARG A 307 -1.10 -4.55 -30.12
CA ARG A 307 -0.63 -5.83 -30.68
C ARG A 307 0.69 -5.69 -31.45
N ASN A 308 0.78 -4.68 -32.31
CA ASN A 308 2.00 -4.40 -33.09
C ASN A 308 3.17 -4.03 -32.18
N LEU A 309 2.92 -3.23 -31.15
CA LEU A 309 3.94 -2.82 -30.19
C LEU A 309 4.41 -4.01 -29.35
N LEU A 310 3.50 -4.85 -28.86
CA LEU A 310 3.82 -6.08 -28.15
C LEU A 310 4.69 -7.00 -28.99
N ALA A 311 4.29 -7.26 -30.24
CA ALA A 311 5.05 -8.10 -31.16
C ALA A 311 6.46 -7.54 -31.43
N ARG A 312 6.59 -6.22 -31.59
CA ARG A 312 7.89 -5.56 -31.75
C ARG A 312 8.75 -5.68 -30.50
N ALA A 313 8.17 -5.49 -29.32
CA ALA A 313 8.89 -5.56 -28.06
C ALA A 313 9.32 -6.99 -27.71
N ALA A 314 8.49 -7.99 -27.99
CA ALA A 314 8.82 -9.40 -27.80
C ALA A 314 10.02 -9.83 -28.66
N ARG A 315 10.06 -9.43 -29.94
CA ARG A 315 11.20 -9.72 -30.83
C ARG A 315 12.53 -9.11 -30.39
N ALA A 316 12.51 -8.06 -29.58
CA ALA A 316 13.73 -7.45 -29.05
C ALA A 316 14.36 -8.27 -27.90
N HIS A 317 13.64 -9.27 -27.39
CA HIS A 317 14.06 -10.17 -26.30
C HIS A 317 14.13 -11.64 -26.73
N ASP A 318 13.98 -11.90 -28.04
CA ASP A 318 14.18 -13.23 -28.60
C ASP A 318 15.70 -13.50 -28.63
N PRO A 319 16.21 -14.53 -27.93
CA PRO A 319 17.65 -14.82 -27.88
C PRO A 319 18.26 -15.16 -29.24
N ASP A 320 17.44 -15.48 -30.25
CA ASP A 320 17.88 -15.80 -31.61
C ASP A 320 17.96 -14.58 -32.56
N ASN A 321 17.79 -13.35 -32.05
CA ASN A 321 17.80 -12.10 -32.82
C ASN A 321 18.87 -11.09 -32.34
#